data_AF-A0A3B0TUP3-F1
#
_entry.id   AF-A0A3B0TUP3-F1
#
_cell.length_a   1.000
_cell.length_b   1.000
_cell.length_c   1.000
_cell.angle_alpha   90.00
_cell.angle_beta   90.00
_cell.angle_gamma   90.00
#
_symmetry.space_group_name_H-M   'P 1'
#
loop_
_entity.id
_entity.type
_entity.pdbx_description
1 polymer ?
#
loop_
_entity_poly.entity_id
_entity_poly.type
_entity_poly.pdbx_seq_one_letter_code
_entity_poly.pdbx_strand_id
1 'polypeptide(L)'
;MSNIFFIVPTASVLALVFAWFFFKSLMKNSEGTDRMKEIAQYVREGAMAYLKRQYKVVGIVFAILFILLTIMAYFGVQNPFVPIAFLTGGFFSGLCGFLGMKTATYASARTAHGASKSLNRGLQIAFRSGAVMGLIVVGFALLDIAAWYWFLSTVIFSPENMAAGFKFAGLTFV
;
A
#
# COMPACT_ATOMS: atom_id res chain seq x y z
N MET A 1 -2.56 6.37 25.80
CA MET A 1 -1.87 5.41 24.91
C MET A 1 -0.68 4.83 25.65
N SER A 2 -0.48 3.51 25.61
CA SER A 2 0.70 2.89 26.22
C SER A 2 1.95 3.14 25.36
N ASN A 3 3.14 3.13 25.98
CA ASN A 3 4.41 3.26 25.24
C ASN A 3 4.59 2.15 24.18
N ILE A 4 3.94 1.00 24.37
CA ILE A 4 3.93 -0.14 23.44
C ILE A 4 3.28 0.23 22.10
N PHE A 5 2.30 1.14 22.08
CA PHE A 5 1.63 1.56 20.84
C PHE A 5 2.63 2.13 19.83
N PHE A 6 3.58 2.95 20.26
CA PHE A 6 4.53 3.64 19.37
C PHE A 6 5.48 2.70 18.64
N ILE A 7 5.64 1.45 19.11
CA ILE A 7 6.44 0.43 18.40
C ILE A 7 5.88 0.18 17.00
N VAL A 8 4.55 0.17 16.84
CA VAL A 8 3.88 -0.14 15.56
C VAL A 8 4.14 0.92 14.48
N PRO A 9 3.83 2.23 14.67
CA PRO A 9 4.11 3.24 13.66
C PRO A 9 5.62 3.44 13.44
N THR A 10 6.46 3.25 14.45
CA THR A 10 7.92 3.31 14.24
C THR A 10 8.40 2.14 13.37
N ALA A 11 7.94 0.91 13.63
CA ALA A 11 8.29 -0.25 12.82
C ALA A 11 7.77 -0.13 11.38
N SER A 12 6.58 0.43 11.19
CA SER A 12 5.99 0.63 9.86
C SER A 12 6.81 1.63 9.02
N VAL A 13 7.20 2.76 9.62
CA VAL A 13 8.09 3.74 8.97
C VAL A 13 9.45 3.12 8.66
N LEU A 14 10.04 2.37 9.58
CA LEU A 14 11.29 1.66 9.34
C LEU A 14 11.17 0.68 8.16
N ALA A 15 10.09 -0.10 8.09
CA ALA A 15 9.84 -1.01 6.96
C ALA A 15 9.81 -0.27 5.62
N LEU A 16 9.09 0.87 5.53
CA LEU A 16 9.03 1.68 4.31
C LEU A 16 10.40 2.27 3.93
N VAL A 17 11.19 2.70 4.93
CA VAL A 17 12.55 3.18 4.73
C VAL A 17 13.45 2.07 4.17
N PHE A 18 13.39 0.85 4.74
CA PHE A 18 14.13 -0.31 4.23
C PHE A 18 13.69 -0.71 2.82
N ALA A 19 12.38 -0.65 2.53
CA ALA A 19 11.87 -0.89 1.18
C ALA A 19 12.49 0.09 0.17
N TRP A 20 12.54 1.38 0.54
CA TRP A 20 13.19 2.39 -0.30
C TRP A 20 14.68 2.12 -0.50
N PHE A 21 15.41 1.75 0.55
CA PHE A 21 16.82 1.38 0.45
C PHE A 21 17.04 0.17 -0.47
N PHE A 22 16.23 -0.88 -0.35
CA PHE A 22 16.32 -2.05 -1.23
C PHE A 22 15.96 -1.73 -2.68
N PHE A 23 14.95 -0.89 -2.91
CA PHE A 23 14.62 -0.41 -4.25
C PHE A 23 15.78 0.37 -4.86
N LYS A 24 16.36 1.33 -4.13
CA LYS A 24 17.54 2.10 -4.58
C LYS A 24 18.72 1.18 -4.86
N SER A 25 18.99 0.19 -3.99
CA SER A 25 20.05 -0.78 -4.22
C SER A 25 19.80 -1.64 -5.46
N LEU A 26 18.55 -2.02 -5.72
CA LEU A 26 18.17 -2.79 -6.90
C LEU A 26 18.43 -1.97 -8.17
N MET A 27 18.02 -0.70 -8.20
CA MET A 27 18.17 0.19 -9.35
C MET A 27 19.62 0.44 -9.76
N LYS A 28 20.58 0.29 -8.83
CA LYS A 28 22.02 0.36 -9.13
C LYS A 28 22.54 -0.79 -9.98
N ASN A 29 21.80 -1.90 -10.13
CA ASN A 29 22.21 -3.01 -10.98
C ASN A 29 21.92 -2.71 -12.45
N SER A 30 22.82 -3.17 -13.33
CA SER A 30 22.66 -3.07 -14.78
C SER A 30 21.45 -3.87 -15.26
N GLU A 31 20.71 -3.31 -16.22
CA GLU A 31 19.63 -4.01 -16.94
C GLU A 31 20.16 -5.01 -17.98
N GLY A 32 21.48 -5.04 -18.20
CA GLY A 32 22.14 -5.93 -19.14
C GLY A 32 22.33 -5.31 -20.51
N THR A 33 22.17 -6.14 -21.55
CA THR A 33 22.39 -5.74 -22.95
C THR A 33 21.27 -4.83 -23.45
N ASP A 34 21.48 -4.16 -24.58
CA ASP A 34 20.46 -3.27 -25.14
C ASP A 34 19.19 -4.02 -25.54
N ARG A 35 19.33 -5.26 -26.02
CA ARG A 35 18.19 -6.14 -26.27
C ARG A 35 17.39 -6.47 -25.00
N MET A 36 18.06 -6.65 -23.85
CA MET A 36 17.39 -6.88 -22.57
C MET A 36 16.62 -5.63 -22.11
N LYS A 37 17.22 -4.45 -22.26
CA LYS A 37 16.57 -3.16 -21.94
C LYS A 37 15.33 -2.93 -22.81
N GLU A 38 15.43 -3.20 -24.11
CA GLU A 38 14.33 -3.08 -25.07
C GLU A 38 13.13 -3.96 -24.66
N ILE A 39 13.38 -5.25 -24.39
CA ILE A 39 12.33 -6.18 -23.93
C ILE A 39 11.75 -5.70 -22.58
N ALA A 40 12.60 -5.28 -21.65
CA ALA A 40 12.15 -4.78 -20.35
C ALA A 40 11.24 -3.56 -20.47
N GLN A 41 11.52 -2.68 -21.44
CA GLN A 41 10.74 -1.50 -21.71
C GLN A 41 9.34 -1.87 -22.20
N TYR A 42 9.21 -2.81 -23.15
CA TYR A 42 7.90 -3.31 -23.58
C TYR A 42 7.09 -3.93 -22.43
N VAL A 43 7.75 -4.67 -21.53
CA VAL A 43 7.10 -5.23 -20.34
C VAL A 43 6.61 -4.12 -19.40
N ARG A 44 7.43 -3.09 -19.15
CA ARG A 44 7.02 -1.95 -18.30
C ARG A 44 5.84 -1.22 -18.90
N GLU A 45 5.87 -0.93 -20.20
CA GLU A 45 4.79 -0.23 -20.90
C GLU A 45 3.49 -1.03 -20.84
N GLY A 46 3.54 -2.33 -21.15
CA GLY A 46 2.39 -3.23 -21.08
C GLY A 46 1.83 -3.34 -19.66
N ALA A 47 2.69 -3.51 -18.66
CA ALA A 47 2.29 -3.59 -17.26
C ALA A 47 1.63 -2.29 -16.79
N MET A 48 2.19 -1.13 -17.12
CA MET A 48 1.63 0.16 -16.74
C MET A 48 0.30 0.44 -17.47
N ALA A 49 0.17 0.03 -18.73
CA ALA A 49 -1.08 0.12 -19.48
C ALA A 49 -2.17 -0.75 -18.86
N TYR A 50 -1.83 -2.00 -18.50
CA TYR A 50 -2.73 -2.92 -17.79
C TYR A 50 -3.16 -2.33 -16.45
N LEU A 51 -2.22 -1.87 -15.62
CA LEU A 51 -2.50 -1.32 -14.30
C LEU A 51 -3.42 -0.08 -14.38
N LYS A 52 -3.17 0.81 -15.35
CA LYS A 52 -4.03 1.97 -15.58
C LYS A 52 -5.45 1.55 -15.94
N ARG A 53 -5.61 0.52 -16.78
CA ARG A 53 -6.94 -0.01 -17.14
C ARG A 53 -7.61 -0.68 -15.95
N GLN A 54 -6.87 -1.51 -15.20
CA GLN A 54 -7.36 -2.18 -14.01
C GLN A 54 -7.82 -1.17 -12.95
N TYR A 55 -7.00 -0.15 -12.65
CA TYR A 55 -7.31 0.85 -11.63
C TYR A 55 -8.48 1.73 -12.02
N LYS A 56 -8.67 1.99 -13.32
CA LYS A 56 -9.88 2.66 -13.80
C LYS A 56 -11.13 1.86 -13.47
N VAL A 57 -11.13 0.55 -13.74
CA VAL A 57 -12.29 -0.32 -13.46
C VAL A 57 -12.50 -0.51 -11.97
N VAL A 58 -11.43 -0.82 -11.23
CA VAL A 58 -11.46 -0.98 -9.77
C VAL A 58 -11.93 0.30 -9.11
N GLY A 59 -11.47 1.47 -9.56
CA GLY A 59 -11.90 2.77 -9.04
C GLY A 59 -13.40 3.02 -9.18
N ILE A 60 -14.02 2.56 -10.28
CA ILE A 60 -15.49 2.63 -10.45
C ILE A 60 -16.18 1.75 -9.42
N VAL A 61 -15.73 0.50 -9.26
CA VAL A 61 -16.28 -0.41 -8.24
C VAL A 61 -16.09 0.17 -6.82
N PHE A 62 -14.92 0.77 -6.56
CA PHE A 62 -14.61 1.43 -5.29
C PHE A 62 -15.57 2.59 -4.99
N ALA A 63 -15.87 3.42 -6.00
CA ALA A 63 -16.81 4.52 -5.85
C ALA A 63 -18.24 4.01 -5.56
N ILE A 64 -18.69 2.95 -6.27
CA ILE A 64 -20.00 2.34 -6.03
C ILE A 64 -20.09 1.78 -4.60
N LEU A 65 -19.07 1.04 -4.16
CA LEU A 65 -19.02 0.49 -2.81
C LEU A 65 -18.98 1.59 -1.74
N PHE A 66 -18.22 2.67 -1.98
CA PHE A 66 -18.19 3.81 -1.07
C PHE A 66 -19.57 4.45 -0.90
N ILE A 67 -20.29 4.67 -2.01
CA ILE A 67 -21.66 5.21 -1.98
C ILE A 67 -22.59 4.26 -1.22
N LEU A 68 -22.53 2.96 -1.53
CA LEU A 68 -23.37 1.95 -0.88
C LEU A 68 -23.11 1.89 0.63
N LEU A 69 -21.84 1.86 1.05
CA LEU A 69 -21.46 1.86 2.47
C LEU A 69 -21.90 3.14 3.17
N THR A 70 -21.83 4.29 2.49
CA THR A 70 -22.29 5.58 3.01
C THR A 70 -23.81 5.60 3.21
N ILE A 71 -24.57 5.06 2.25
CA ILE A 71 -26.02 4.91 2.37
C ILE A 71 -26.37 4.00 3.54
N MET A 72 -25.71 2.84 3.65
CA MET A 72 -25.91 1.91 4.78
C MET A 72 -25.58 2.56 6.12
N ALA A 73 -24.56 3.42 6.18
CA ALA A 73 -24.21 4.17 7.38
C ALA A 73 -25.31 5.16 7.76
N TYR A 74 -25.90 5.85 6.78
CA TYR A 74 -27.02 6.77 7.00
C TYR A 74 -28.28 6.08 7.53
N PHE A 75 -28.56 4.85 7.08
CA PHE A 75 -29.66 4.04 7.60
C PHE A 75 -29.33 3.31 8.92
N GLY A 76 -28.15 3.53 9.50
CA GLY A 76 -27.75 2.91 10.78
C GLY A 76 -27.41 1.41 10.68
N VAL A 77 -27.31 0.86 9.47
CA VAL A 77 -26.94 -0.56 9.24
C VAL A 77 -25.42 -0.75 9.29
N GLN A 78 -24.65 0.31 9.02
CA GLN A 78 -23.19 0.29 8.99
C GLN A 78 -22.62 1.36 9.91
N ASN A 79 -21.44 1.11 10.49
CA ASN A 79 -20.73 2.12 11.27
C ASN A 79 -20.30 3.29 10.35
N PRO A 80 -20.56 4.56 10.72
CA PRO A 80 -20.20 5.74 9.94
C PRO A 80 -18.71 5.90 9.58
N PHE A 81 -17.79 5.24 10.30
CA PHE A 81 -16.36 5.25 9.97
C PHE A 81 -15.99 4.32 8.83
N VAL A 82 -16.77 3.26 8.59
CA VAL A 82 -16.42 2.22 7.61
C VAL A 82 -16.27 2.76 6.18
N PRO A 83 -17.15 3.64 5.66
CA PRO A 83 -16.96 4.22 4.33
C PRO A 83 -15.65 4.99 4.21
N ILE A 84 -15.24 5.72 5.26
CA ILE A 84 -14.02 6.52 5.27
C ILE A 84 -12.79 5.63 5.40
N ALA A 85 -12.81 4.65 6.32
CA ALA A 85 -11.74 3.67 6.49
C ALA A 85 -11.53 2.81 5.24
N PHE A 86 -12.61 2.49 4.53
CA PHE A 86 -12.55 1.81 3.25
C PHE A 86 -11.75 2.61 2.20
N LEU A 87 -11.90 3.94 2.15
CA LEU A 87 -11.15 4.78 1.22
C LEU A 87 -9.65 4.80 1.52
N THR A 88 -9.24 4.94 2.79
CA THR A 88 -7.81 4.99 3.14
C THR A 88 -7.14 3.63 2.92
N GLY A 89 -7.78 2.55 3.35
CA GLY A 89 -7.28 1.19 3.12
C GLY A 89 -7.20 0.85 1.64
N GLY A 90 -8.20 1.26 0.85
CA GLY A 90 -8.19 1.15 -0.60
C GLY A 90 -7.06 1.91 -1.28
N PHE A 91 -6.84 3.15 -0.84
CA PHE A 91 -5.75 3.99 -1.34
C PHE A 91 -4.39 3.34 -1.08
N PHE A 92 -4.11 2.91 0.16
CA PHE A 92 -2.85 2.24 0.47
C PHE A 92 -2.68 0.91 -0.25
N SER A 93 -3.75 0.13 -0.41
CA SER A 93 -3.74 -1.11 -1.21
C SER A 93 -3.37 -0.85 -2.67
N GLY A 94 -4.00 0.14 -3.30
CA GLY A 94 -3.67 0.58 -4.66
C GLY A 94 -2.23 1.10 -4.76
N LEU A 95 -1.76 1.87 -3.77
CA LEU A 95 -0.38 2.36 -3.75
C LEU A 95 0.63 1.20 -3.68
N CYS A 96 0.38 0.20 -2.82
CA CYS A 96 1.19 -1.02 -2.72
C CYS A 96 1.25 -1.76 -4.06
N GLY A 97 0.11 -1.98 -4.70
CA GLY A 97 0.05 -2.65 -6.00
C GLY A 97 0.86 -1.92 -7.08
N PHE A 98 0.76 -0.59 -7.14
CA PHE A 98 1.50 0.23 -8.09
C PHE A 98 3.01 0.19 -7.85
N LEU A 99 3.45 0.39 -6.62
CA LEU A 99 4.87 0.38 -6.27
C LEU A 99 5.49 -1.02 -6.44
N GLY A 100 4.73 -2.06 -6.11
CA GLY A 100 5.09 -3.46 -6.32
C GLY A 100 5.30 -3.79 -7.79
N MET A 101 4.33 -3.44 -8.64
CA MET A 101 4.41 -3.67 -10.08
C MET A 101 5.58 -2.90 -10.71
N LYS A 102 5.79 -1.63 -10.33
CA LYS A 102 6.99 -0.88 -10.75
C LYS A 102 8.26 -1.62 -10.35
N THR A 103 8.38 -2.01 -9.09
CA THR A 103 9.60 -2.67 -8.60
C THR A 103 9.88 -3.97 -9.35
N ALA A 104 8.87 -4.82 -9.52
CA ALA A 104 9.00 -6.08 -10.26
C ALA A 104 9.43 -5.87 -11.72
N THR A 105 8.79 -4.93 -12.44
CA THR A 105 9.12 -4.66 -13.84
C THR A 105 10.49 -4.01 -14.04
N TYR A 106 11.01 -3.26 -13.05
CA TYR A 106 12.40 -2.80 -13.06
C TYR A 106 13.39 -3.91 -12.68
N ALA A 107 12.99 -4.87 -11.86
CA ALA A 107 13.84 -5.95 -11.38
C ALA A 107 14.09 -7.04 -12.44
N SER A 108 13.10 -7.42 -13.25
CA SER A 108 13.17 -8.63 -14.10
C SER A 108 14.42 -8.70 -14.98
N ALA A 109 14.73 -7.66 -15.75
CA ALA A 109 15.92 -7.65 -16.61
C ALA A 109 17.23 -7.62 -15.81
N ARG A 110 17.25 -6.91 -14.69
CA ARG A 110 18.40 -6.87 -13.77
C ARG A 110 18.67 -8.24 -13.15
N THR A 111 17.62 -8.97 -12.80
CA THR A 111 17.71 -10.35 -12.29
C THR A 111 18.25 -11.30 -13.35
N ALA A 112 17.70 -11.24 -14.58
CA ALA A 112 18.19 -12.05 -15.69
C ALA A 112 19.66 -11.77 -16.01
N HIS A 113 20.06 -10.50 -16.00
CA HIS A 113 21.46 -10.12 -16.21
C HIS A 113 22.36 -10.55 -15.05
N GLY A 114 21.88 -10.43 -13.81
CA GLY A 114 22.58 -10.95 -12.64
C GLY A 114 22.81 -12.45 -12.73
N ALA A 115 21.79 -13.21 -13.15
CA ALA A 115 21.85 -14.66 -13.31
C ALA A 115 22.87 -15.10 -14.38
N SER A 116 23.06 -14.31 -15.45
CA SER A 116 24.10 -14.62 -16.45
C SER A 116 25.53 -14.39 -15.96
N LYS A 117 25.71 -13.72 -14.80
CA LYS A 117 26.99 -13.58 -14.12
C LYS A 117 27.19 -14.62 -13.02
N SER A 118 26.16 -14.88 -12.22
CA SER A 118 26.11 -16.01 -11.28
C SER A 118 24.70 -16.20 -10.73
N LEU A 119 24.39 -17.42 -10.31
CA LEU A 119 23.12 -17.73 -9.63
C LEU A 119 22.90 -16.83 -8.41
N ASN A 120 23.91 -16.69 -7.54
CA ASN A 120 23.82 -15.87 -6.33
C ASN A 120 23.51 -14.40 -6.66
N ARG A 121 24.09 -13.84 -7.73
CA ARG A 121 23.81 -12.45 -8.11
C ARG A 121 22.38 -12.26 -8.59
N GLY A 122 21.87 -13.17 -9.42
CA GLY A 122 20.46 -13.16 -9.84
C GLY A 122 19.53 -13.29 -8.62
N LEU A 123 19.82 -14.24 -7.73
CA LEU A 123 19.04 -14.49 -6.52
C LEU A 123 18.96 -13.26 -5.61
N GLN A 124 20.08 -12.58 -5.34
CA GLN A 124 20.09 -11.39 -4.49
C GLN A 124 19.24 -10.25 -5.06
N ILE A 125 19.26 -10.04 -6.38
CA ILE A 125 18.44 -9.00 -7.02
C ILE A 125 16.95 -9.37 -6.92
N ALA A 126 16.59 -10.63 -7.21
CA ALA A 126 15.23 -11.11 -7.09
C ALA A 126 14.69 -11.01 -5.65
N PHE A 127 15.47 -11.47 -4.66
CA PHE A 127 15.10 -11.38 -3.25
C PHE A 127 14.94 -9.95 -2.78
N ARG A 128 15.83 -9.03 -3.17
CA ARG A 128 15.69 -7.60 -2.84
C ARG A 128 14.42 -7.02 -3.47
N SER A 129 14.11 -7.36 -4.73
CA SER A 129 12.85 -6.96 -5.35
C SER A 129 11.62 -7.45 -4.56
N GLY A 130 11.63 -8.72 -4.15
CA GLY A 130 10.56 -9.31 -3.34
C GLY A 130 10.44 -8.66 -1.96
N ALA A 131 11.58 -8.35 -1.33
CA ALA A 131 11.61 -7.66 -0.05
C ALA A 131 10.99 -6.27 -0.13
N VAL A 132 11.22 -5.51 -1.21
CA VAL A 132 10.55 -4.21 -1.41
C VAL A 132 9.04 -4.38 -1.41
N MET A 133 8.51 -5.35 -2.15
CA MET A 133 7.07 -5.62 -2.20
C MET A 133 6.50 -5.94 -0.81
N GLY A 134 7.13 -6.88 -0.09
CA GLY A 134 6.68 -7.28 1.24
C GLY A 134 6.72 -6.13 2.26
N LEU A 135 7.81 -5.37 2.29
CA LEU A 135 8.00 -4.25 3.21
C LEU A 135 7.06 -3.07 2.93
N ILE A 136 6.75 -2.79 1.66
CA ILE A 136 5.76 -1.77 1.29
C ILE A 136 4.37 -2.14 1.80
N VAL A 137 3.94 -3.40 1.57
CA VAL A 137 2.63 -3.88 2.00
C VAL A 137 2.50 -3.82 3.53
N VAL A 138 3.46 -4.39 4.25
CA VAL A 138 3.45 -4.40 5.72
C VAL A 138 3.57 -2.98 6.28
N GLY A 139 4.45 -2.15 5.71
CA GLY A 139 4.67 -0.78 6.13
C GLY A 139 3.41 0.08 6.01
N PHE A 140 2.77 0.11 4.84
CA PHE A 140 1.54 0.91 4.67
C PHE A 140 0.36 0.34 5.47
N ALA A 141 0.20 -0.98 5.54
CA ALA A 141 -0.89 -1.59 6.31
C ALA A 141 -0.80 -1.29 7.81
N LEU A 142 0.40 -1.44 8.41
CA LEU A 142 0.60 -1.12 9.82
C LEU A 142 0.46 0.37 10.10
N LEU A 143 0.90 1.23 9.18
CA LEU A 143 0.74 2.67 9.31
C LEU A 143 -0.73 3.10 9.29
N ASP A 144 -1.52 2.58 8.35
CA ASP A 144 -2.96 2.86 8.23
C ASP A 144 -3.73 2.37 9.47
N ILE A 145 -3.48 1.13 9.92
CA ILE A 145 -4.12 0.58 11.12
C ILE A 145 -3.72 1.36 12.37
N ALA A 146 -2.44 1.71 12.54
CA ALA A 146 -1.98 2.49 13.68
C ALA A 146 -2.61 3.90 13.69
N ALA A 147 -2.69 4.54 12.53
CA ALA A 147 -3.32 5.85 12.40
C ALA A 147 -4.81 5.79 12.76
N TRP A 148 -5.55 4.81 12.23
CA TRP A 148 -6.96 4.60 12.57
C TRP A 148 -7.17 4.28 14.04
N TYR A 149 -6.35 3.39 14.61
CA TYR A 149 -6.42 3.05 16.02
C TYR A 149 -6.20 4.29 16.89
N TRP A 150 -5.15 5.07 16.62
CA TRP A 150 -4.87 6.29 17.36
C TRP A 150 -5.99 7.32 17.24
N PHE A 151 -6.48 7.56 16.01
CA PHE A 151 -7.55 8.51 15.74
C PHE A 151 -8.86 8.11 16.44
N LEU A 152 -9.29 6.87 16.29
CA LEU A 152 -10.52 6.38 16.91
C LEU A 152 -10.42 6.40 18.44
N SER A 153 -9.33 5.89 19.01
CA SER A 153 -9.19 5.78 20.46
C SER A 153 -8.99 7.12 21.17
N THR A 154 -8.35 8.10 20.53
CA THR A 154 -8.00 9.37 21.18
C THR A 154 -8.99 10.47 20.86
N VAL A 155 -9.44 10.56 19.60
CA VAL A 155 -10.27 11.66 19.12
C VAL A 155 -11.74 11.30 19.19
N ILE A 156 -12.12 10.10 18.75
CA ILE A 156 -13.53 9.71 18.64
C ILE A 156 -14.06 9.15 19.95
N PHE A 157 -13.49 8.06 20.45
CA PHE A 157 -13.94 7.37 21.65
C PHE A 157 -13.35 7.99 22.93
N SER A 158 -13.25 9.32 22.96
CA SER A 158 -12.86 10.05 24.16
C SER A 158 -13.94 9.89 25.25
N PRO A 159 -13.61 10.02 26.55
CA PRO A 159 -14.60 9.92 27.62
C PRO A 159 -15.77 10.90 27.46
N GLU A 160 -15.48 12.10 26.97
CA GLU A 160 -16.47 13.14 26.70
C GLU A 160 -17.44 12.72 25.59
N ASN A 161 -16.92 12.23 24.46
CA ASN A 161 -17.73 11.78 23.34
C ASN A 161 -18.54 10.52 23.66
N MET A 162 -17.99 9.62 24.49
CA MET A 162 -18.73 8.45 24.98
C MET A 162 -19.84 8.81 25.97
N ALA A 163 -19.68 9.90 26.74
CA ALA A 163 -20.70 10.36 27.67
C ALA A 163 -21.80 11.19 26.97
N ALA A 164 -21.42 12.05 26.01
CA ALA A 164 -22.34 12.97 25.32
C ALA A 164 -22.95 12.39 24.03
N GLY A 165 -22.36 11.33 23.49
CA GLY A 165 -22.62 10.84 22.14
C GLY A 165 -22.00 11.75 21.07
N PHE A 166 -21.32 11.19 20.08
CA PHE A 166 -20.74 11.97 18.99
C PHE A 166 -21.60 11.83 17.74
N LYS A 167 -22.26 12.93 17.34
CA LYS A 167 -23.07 13.00 16.13
C LYS A 167 -22.51 14.03 15.17
N PHE A 168 -22.36 13.66 13.91
CA PHE A 168 -21.87 14.56 12.86
C PHE A 168 -22.58 14.25 11.54
N ALA A 169 -23.00 15.29 10.81
CA ALA A 169 -23.68 15.16 9.51
C ALA A 169 -24.90 14.19 9.51
N GLY A 170 -25.66 14.15 10.61
CA GLY A 170 -26.83 13.26 10.77
C GLY A 170 -26.49 11.81 11.13
N LEU A 171 -25.21 11.46 11.25
CA LEU A 171 -24.72 10.13 11.63
C LEU A 171 -24.36 10.11 13.12
N THR A 172 -24.64 8.98 13.79
CA THR A 172 -24.22 8.73 15.18
C THR A 172 -22.99 7.84 15.18
N PHE A 173 -21.87 8.37 15.66
CA PHE A 173 -20.56 7.73 15.66
C PHE A 173 -20.20 7.09 16.99
N VAL A 174 -20.69 7.67 18.09
CA VAL A 174 -20.56 7.19 19.48
C VAL A 174 -21.91 7.33 20.16
#